data_AF-A0A847HLR2-F1
#
_entry.id   AF-A0A847HLR2-F1
#
_cell.length_a   1.000
_cell.length_b   1.000
_cell.length_c   1.000
_cell.angle_alpha   90.00
_cell.angle_beta   90.00
_cell.angle_gamma   90.00
#
_symmetry.space_group_name_H-M   'P 1'
#
loop_
_entity.id
_entity.type
_entity.pdbx_description
1 polymer ?
#
loop_
_entity_poly.entity_id
_entity_poly.type
_entity_poly.pdbx_seq_one_letter_code
_entity_poly.pdbx_strand_id
1 'polypeptide(L)' 'MSRVIGIDLGTSNSAAAVIEGGKPVIIPSAEGNSIGGKAFPSVVAFTKDGQRLIGEPARRQATT' A
#
# COMPACT_ATOMS: atom_id res chain seq x y z
N MET A 1 14.40 19.09 -2.82
CA MET A 1 13.78 18.51 -4.02
C MET A 1 12.99 17.28 -3.59
N SER A 2 11.70 17.21 -3.91
CA SER A 2 10.91 15.99 -3.71
C SER A 2 11.45 14.88 -4.62
N ARG A 3 11.59 13.66 -4.10
CA ARG A 3 11.93 12.49 -4.92
C ARG A 3 10.67 12.06 -5.70
N VAL A 4 10.82 11.83 -7.01
CA VAL A 4 9.75 11.22 -7.83
C VAL A 4 9.68 9.73 -7.49
N ILE A 5 8.47 9.20 -7.33
CA ILE A 5 8.22 7.78 -7.11
C ILE A 5 7.37 7.22 -8.24
N GLY A 6 7.58 5.95 -8.57
CA GLY A 6 6.68 5.18 -9.42
C GLY A 6 5.62 4.51 -8.56
N ILE A 7 4.36 4.62 -8.94
CA ILE A 7 3.23 3.97 -8.27
C ILE A 7 2.57 3.03 -9.28
N ASP A 8 2.54 1.75 -8.95
CA ASP A 8 1.68 0.76 -9.59
C ASP A 8 0.34 0.74 -8.83
N LEU A 9 -0.71 1.22 -9.48
CA LEU A 9 -2.06 1.29 -8.92
C LEU A 9 -2.92 0.17 -9.50
N GLY A 10 -2.71 -1.05 -9.00
CA GLY A 10 -3.42 -2.24 -9.45
C GLY A 10 -4.77 -2.42 -8.74
N THR A 11 -5.66 -3.20 -9.37
CA THR A 11 -7.01 -3.46 -8.84
C THR A 11 -7.00 -4.18 -7.49
N SER A 12 -6.11 -5.17 -7.30
CA SER A 12 -6.04 -5.97 -6.06
C SER A 12 -4.95 -5.51 -5.11
N ASN A 13 -3.79 -5.16 -5.65
CA ASN A 13 -2.63 -4.72 -4.89
C ASN A 13 -1.98 -3.54 -5.60
N SER A 14 -1.32 -2.69 -4.81
CA SER A 14 -0.54 -1.56 -5.27
C SER A 14 0.88 -1.64 -4.73
N ALA A 15 1.82 -1.05 -5.43
CA ALA A 15 3.23 -1.00 -5.02
C ALA A 15 3.85 0.36 -5.39
N ALA A 16 4.92 0.74 -4.69
CA ALA A 16 5.66 1.95 -5.02
C ALA A 16 7.17 1.69 -5.04
N ALA A 17 7.88 2.43 -5.87
CA ALA A 17 9.32 2.36 -6.00
C ALA A 17 9.94 3.75 -6.16
N VAL A 18 11.20 3.86 -5.77
CA VAL A 18 12.04 5.04 -5.95
C VAL A 18 13.36 4.64 -6.61
N ILE A 19 14.01 5.55 -7.32
CA ILE A 19 15.36 5.34 -7.83
C ILE A 19 16.39 5.73 -6.75
N GLU A 20 17.19 4.77 -6.31
CA GLU A 20 18.32 5.00 -5.41
C GLU A 20 19.61 4.44 -6.05
N GLY A 21 20.66 5.26 -6.13
CA GLY A 21 21.93 4.85 -6.75
C GLY A 21 21.79 4.38 -8.20
N GLY A 22 20.82 4.92 -8.95
CA GLY A 22 20.53 4.53 -10.33
C GLY A 22 19.77 3.21 -10.47
N LYS A 23 19.31 2.60 -9.37
CA LYS A 23 18.55 1.34 -9.37
C LYS A 23 17.15 1.53 -8.77
N PRO A 24 16.12 0.84 -9.29
CA PRO A 24 14.80 0.86 -8.67
C PRO A 24 14.82 0.09 -7.34
N VAL A 25 14.26 0.71 -6.30
CA VAL A 25 14.10 0.14 -4.96
C VAL A 25 12.65 0.23 -4.55
N ILE A 26 12.07 -0.90 -4.14
CA ILE A 26 10.69 -0.95 -3.63
C ILE A 26 10.58 -0.24 -2.28
N ILE A 27 9.62 0.66 -2.17
CA ILE A 27 9.22 1.29 -0.91
C ILE A 27 8.36 0.26 -0.15
N PRO A 28 8.77 -0.20 1.04
CA PRO A 28 8.01 -1.17 1.81
C PRO A 28 6.70 -0.55 2.34
N SER A 29 5.65 -1.37 2.44
CA SER A 29 4.44 -0.98 3.17
C SER A 29 4.77 -0.67 4.64
N ALA A 30 4.10 0.33 5.20
CA ALA A 30 4.16 0.64 6.64
C ALA A 30 3.66 -0.53 7.51
N GLU A 31 2.88 -1.44 6.92
CA GLU A 31 2.31 -2.62 7.58
C GLU A 31 3.27 -3.82 7.59
N GLY A 32 4.45 -3.69 6.97
CA GLY A 32 5.43 -4.77 6.83
C GLY A 32 5.17 -5.66 5.60
N ASN A 33 5.53 -6.94 5.72
CA ASN A 33 5.27 -7.92 4.65
C ASN A 33 3.78 -8.30 4.64
N SER A 34 3.07 -7.92 3.58
CA SER A 34 1.70 -8.37 3.32
C SER A 34 1.70 -9.73 2.60
N ILE A 35 0.50 -10.28 2.35
CA ILE A 35 0.33 -11.47 1.48
C ILE A 35 0.94 -11.24 0.08
N GLY A 36 1.03 -9.98 -0.38
CA GLY A 36 1.68 -9.57 -1.63
C GLY A 36 3.15 -9.17 -1.48
N GLY A 37 3.82 -9.53 -0.38
CA GLY A 37 5.19 -9.12 -0.10
C GLY A 37 5.27 -7.65 0.34
N LYS A 38 6.02 -6.82 -0.40
CA LYS A 38 6.16 -5.37 -0.11
C LYS A 38 4.99 -4.53 -0.64
N ALA A 39 4.07 -5.12 -1.39
CA ALA A 39 2.86 -4.47 -1.89
C ALA A 39 1.81 -4.28 -0.77
N PHE A 40 0.85 -3.38 -0.97
CA PHE A 40 -0.27 -3.15 -0.06
C PHE A 40 -1.62 -3.40 -0.78
N PRO A 41 -2.66 -3.88 -0.08
CA PRO A 41 -3.96 -4.14 -0.68
C PRO A 41 -4.62 -2.87 -1.21
N SER A 42 -5.23 -2.95 -2.39
CA SER A 42 -6.00 -1.85 -2.98
C SER A 42 -7.42 -1.81 -2.41
N VAL A 43 -7.52 -1.59 -1.09
CA VAL A 43 -8.78 -1.65 -0.34
C VAL A 43 -8.92 -0.40 0.53
N VAL A 44 -10.13 0.14 0.56
CA VAL A 44 -10.53 1.24 1.46
C VAL A 44 -11.78 0.84 2.23
N ALA A 45 -11.87 1.26 3.49
CA ALA A 45 -13.03 1.04 4.34
C ALA A 45 -13.31 2.28 5.20
N PHE A 46 -14.56 2.44 5.61
CA PHE A 46 -14.98 3.49 6.51
C PHE A 46 -15.62 2.85 7.74
N THR A 47 -15.12 3.20 8.93
CA THR A 47 -15.67 2.71 10.19
C THR A 47 -16.97 3.45 10.54
N LYS A 48 -17.74 2.91 11.50
CA LYS A 48 -19.01 3.50 11.94
C LYS A 48 -18.84 4.90 12.57
N ASP A 49 -17.68 5.16 13.17
CA ASP A 49 -17.28 6.46 13.73
C ASP A 49 -16.63 7.39 12.69
N GLY A 50 -16.62 7.00 11.41
CA GLY A 50 -16.19 7.84 10.30
C GLY A 50 -14.68 7.83 10.01
N GLN A 51 -13.92 6.94 10.62
CA GLN A 51 -12.49 6.80 10.31
C GLN A 51 -12.30 6.12 8.96
N ARG A 52 -11.34 6.62 8.18
CA ARG A 52 -10.94 6.04 6.89
C ARG A 52 -9.77 5.09 7.09
N LEU A 53 -9.95 3.84 6.69
CA LEU A 53 -8.92 2.81 6.69
C LEU A 53 -8.52 2.47 5.26
N ILE A 54 -7.27 2.08 5.09
CA ILE A 54 -6.62 1.83 3.81
C ILE A 54 -5.75 0.60 3.98
N GLY A 55 -5.63 -0.24 2.94
CA GLY A 55 -4.68 -1.35 2.95
C GLY A 55 -5.11 -2.51 3.85
N GLU A 56 -4.18 -3.00 4.66
CA GLU A 56 -4.37 -4.19 5.50
C GLU A 56 -5.46 -3.99 6.56
N PRO A 57 -5.52 -2.87 7.33
CA PRO A 57 -6.63 -2.59 8.23
C PRO A 57 -7.99 -2.61 7.55
N ALA A 58 -8.11 -2.06 6.35
CA ALA A 58 -9.37 -2.06 5.60
C ALA A 58 -9.76 -3.48 5.18
N ARG A 59 -8.80 -4.28 4.69
CA ARG A 59 -9.05 -5.67 4.29
C ARG A 59 -9.49 -6.54 5.48
N ARG A 60 -8.88 -6.37 6.65
CA ARG A 60 -9.20 -7.17 7.85
C ARG A 60 -10.62 -6.96 8.38
N GLN A 61 -11.22 -5.80 8.10
CA GLN A 61 -12.61 -5.52 8.48
C GLN A 61 -13.64 -6.17 7.56
N ALA A 62 -13.24 -6.54 6.34
CA ALA A 62 -14.13 -7.22 5.40
C ALA A 62 -14.40 -8.68 5.81
N THR A 63 -13.63 -9.23 6.74
CA THR A 63 -13.81 -10.59 7.25
C THR A 63 -14.91 -10.60 8.32
N THR A 64 -16.13 -10.92 7.91
CA THR A 64 -17.21 -11.44 8.76
C THR A 64 -17.17 -12.95 8.85
#